data_AF-A0A1U9ZXS2-F1
#
_entry.id   AF-A0A1U9ZXS2-F1
#
_cell.length_a   1.000
_cell.length_b   1.000
_cell.length_c   1.000
_cell.angle_alpha   90.00
_cell.angle_beta   90.00
_cell.angle_gamma   90.00
#
_symmetry.space_group_name_H-M   'P 1'
#
loop_
_entity.id
_entity.type
_entity.pdbx_description
1 polymer ?
#
loop_
_entity_poly.entity_id
_entity_poly.type
_entity_poly.pdbx_seq_one_letter_code
_entity_poly.pdbx_strand_id
1 'polypeptide(L)'
;MTDISYFDAWQLWLDGRSTLGNDLLGMQMIWWGRGGKILSFLSGVTIVVDLVGPEKFSRYGHWIQRLLNVQVWHFPVVPFVVGGVVGVLTPSRLDTESIVANLIGWAIGVSLVLLLLRFSFLLINPQMALIIRWMSLGLFVVGFHFDLLAS
;
A
#
# COMPACT_ATOMS: atom_id res chain seq x y z
N MET A 1 17.85 -11.85 25.75
CA MET A 1 16.48 -11.38 25.48
C MET A 1 15.59 -12.59 25.70
N THR A 2 14.59 -12.47 26.56
CA THR A 2 13.64 -13.55 26.83
C THR A 2 12.44 -13.34 25.92
N ASP A 3 12.07 -14.38 25.16
CA ASP A 3 10.84 -14.37 24.38
C ASP A 3 9.67 -14.45 25.37
N ILE A 4 8.82 -13.44 25.35
CA ILE A 4 7.68 -13.32 26.26
C ILE A 4 6.39 -13.62 25.50
N SER A 5 5.44 -14.27 26.17
CA SER A 5 4.12 -14.48 25.59
C SER A 5 3.40 -13.15 25.41
N TYR A 6 2.45 -13.11 24.48
CA TYR A 6 1.62 -11.92 24.25
C TYR A 6 0.87 -11.45 25.50
N PHE A 7 0.37 -12.38 26.32
CA PHE A 7 -0.30 -12.03 27.58
C PHE A 7 0.68 -11.49 28.63
N ASP A 8 1.92 -12.01 28.66
CA ASP A 8 2.96 -11.52 29.57
C ASP A 8 3.40 -10.11 29.20
N ALA A 9 3.48 -9.80 27.89
CA ALA A 9 3.75 -8.46 27.41
C ALA A 9 2.68 -7.46 27.86
N TRP A 10 1.41 -7.85 27.81
CA TRP A 10 0.29 -7.05 28.33
C TRP A 10 0.37 -6.83 29.84
N GLN A 11 0.71 -7.87 30.60
CA GLN A 11 0.86 -7.75 32.04
C GLN A 11 2.02 -6.83 32.41
N LEU A 12 3.17 -6.95 31.72
CA LEU A 12 4.31 -6.07 31.93
C LEU A 12 3.98 -4.60 31.65
N TRP A 13 3.22 -4.33 30.58
CA TRP A 13 2.76 -2.99 30.26
C TRP A 13 1.77 -2.45 31.31
N LEU A 14 0.79 -3.25 31.74
CA LEU A 14 -0.17 -2.88 32.79
C LEU A 14 0.53 -2.61 34.13
N ASP A 15 1.62 -3.32 34.42
CA ASP A 15 2.46 -3.11 35.60
C ASP A 15 3.40 -1.89 35.46
N GLY A 16 3.35 -1.16 34.34
CA GLY A 16 4.17 0.02 34.06
C GLY A 16 5.65 -0.29 33.81
N ARG A 17 6.00 -1.54 33.50
CA ARG A 17 7.37 -1.97 33.22
C ARG A 17 7.65 -1.90 31.72
N SER A 18 8.87 -1.47 31.36
CA SER A 18 9.26 -1.38 29.96
C SER A 18 9.38 -2.77 29.32
N THR A 19 8.76 -2.94 28.16
CA THR A 19 8.80 -4.15 27.33
C THR A 19 9.96 -4.15 26.33
N LEU A 20 10.72 -3.05 26.22
CA LEU A 20 11.75 -2.81 25.20
C LEU A 20 12.95 -3.78 25.24
N GLY A 21 13.16 -4.49 26.36
CA GLY A 21 14.24 -5.47 26.53
C GLY A 21 13.87 -6.92 26.20
N ASN A 22 12.61 -7.18 25.84
CA ASN A 22 12.10 -8.51 25.56
C ASN A 22 11.79 -8.70 24.07
N ASP A 23 11.75 -9.96 23.66
CA ASP A 23 11.32 -10.33 22.31
C ASP A 23 9.87 -10.83 22.39
N LEU A 24 9.08 -10.53 21.35
CA LEU A 24 7.71 -11.03 21.21
C LEU A 24 7.63 -11.78 19.87
N LEU A 25 7.32 -13.08 19.94
CA LEU A 25 7.31 -13.98 18.78
C LEU A 25 8.68 -14.02 18.07
N GLY A 26 9.77 -13.96 18.86
CA GLY A 26 11.14 -13.95 18.34
C GLY A 26 11.57 -12.67 17.61
N MET A 27 10.77 -11.59 17.68
CA MET A 27 11.12 -10.27 17.15
C MET A 27 11.21 -9.25 18.28
N GLN A 28 12.22 -8.38 18.25
CA GLN A 28 12.42 -7.35 19.27
C GLN A 28 11.21 -6.42 19.35
N MET A 29 10.77 -6.12 20.58
CA MET A 29 9.59 -5.28 20.84
C MET A 29 9.67 -3.89 20.17
N ILE A 30 10.89 -3.37 19.95
CA ILE A 30 11.14 -2.12 19.22
C ILE A 30 10.58 -2.17 17.78
N TRP A 31 10.71 -3.31 17.08
CA TRP A 31 10.20 -3.46 15.72
C TRP A 31 8.67 -3.51 15.69
N TRP A 32 8.05 -4.18 16.67
CA TRP A 32 6.60 -4.15 16.85
C TRP A 32 6.08 -2.73 17.08
N GLY A 33 6.76 -1.94 17.92
CA GLY A 33 6.41 -0.53 18.12
C GLY A 33 6.53 0.32 16.86
N ARG A 34 7.59 0.14 16.06
CA ARG A 34 7.73 0.83 14.76
C ARG A 34 6.62 0.43 13.79
N GLY A 35 6.29 -0.87 13.73
CA GLY A 35 5.16 -1.37 12.95
C GLY A 35 3.85 -0.74 13.39
N GLY A 36 3.60 -0.68 14.70
CA GLY A 36 2.42 -0.03 15.29
C GLY A 36 2.26 1.43 14.86
N LYS A 37 3.35 2.21 14.88
CA LYS A 37 3.35 3.61 14.41
C LYS A 37 3.04 3.74 12.93
N ILE A 38 3.63 2.89 12.09
CA ILE A 38 3.38 2.90 10.63
C ILE A 38 1.92 2.57 10.36
N LEU A 39 1.36 1.54 11.00
CA LEU A 39 -0.03 1.14 10.83
C LEU A 39 -1.00 2.22 11.32
N SER A 40 -0.70 2.86 12.45
CA SER A 40 -1.49 3.97 12.99
C SER A 40 -1.47 5.17 12.04
N PHE A 41 -0.31 5.51 11.46
CA PHE A 41 -0.18 6.56 10.47
C PHE A 41 -0.95 6.26 9.18
N LEU A 42 -0.78 5.06 8.61
CA LEU A 42 -1.50 4.63 7.41
C LEU A 42 -3.01 4.62 7.65
N SER A 43 -3.46 4.23 8.84
CA SER A 43 -4.85 4.32 9.20
C SER A 43 -5.33 5.76 9.24
N GLY A 44 -4.60 6.66 9.90
CA GLY A 44 -4.92 8.09 9.94
C GLY A 44 -5.04 8.71 8.54
N VAL A 45 -4.09 8.40 7.64
CA VAL A 45 -4.16 8.81 6.23
C VAL A 45 -5.42 8.26 5.56
N THR A 46 -5.75 7.00 5.81
CA THR A 46 -6.94 6.36 5.22
C THR A 46 -8.24 7.00 5.74
N ILE A 47 -8.32 7.32 7.02
CA ILE A 47 -9.46 8.03 7.62
C ILE A 47 -9.59 9.43 7.04
N VAL A 48 -8.48 10.16 6.85
CA VAL A 48 -8.50 11.49 6.21
C VAL A 48 -9.01 11.39 4.78
N VAL A 49 -8.52 10.40 4.01
CA VAL A 49 -9.00 10.11 2.66
C VAL A 49 -10.50 9.80 2.68
N ASP A 50 -10.98 9.03 3.65
CA ASP A 50 -12.40 8.72 3.77
C ASP A 50 -13.25 9.94 4.17
N LEU A 51 -12.76 10.79 5.07
CA LEU A 51 -13.41 12.02 5.52
C LEU A 51 -13.56 13.04 4.38
N VAL A 52 -12.61 13.06 3.44
CA VAL A 52 -12.68 13.88 2.21
C VAL A 52 -13.88 13.47 1.33
N GLY A 53 -14.41 12.26 1.54
CA GLY A 53 -15.69 11.79 1.00
C GLY A 53 -15.53 11.14 -0.38
N PRO A 54 -16.21 10.00 -0.62
CA PRO A 54 -16.19 9.32 -1.92
C PRO A 54 -16.73 10.21 -3.05
N GLU A 55 -17.51 11.25 -2.76
CA GLU A 55 -18.05 12.18 -3.76
C GLU A 55 -16.95 13.04 -4.39
N LYS A 56 -15.91 13.41 -3.63
CA LYS A 56 -14.77 14.14 -4.19
C LYS A 56 -13.88 13.22 -5.02
N PHE A 57 -13.68 11.99 -4.55
CA PHE A 57 -12.93 10.98 -5.29
C PHE A 57 -13.65 10.52 -6.55
N SER A 58 -14.98 10.39 -6.56
CA SER A 58 -15.74 10.06 -7.77
C SER A 58 -15.68 11.21 -8.79
N ARG A 59 -15.72 12.47 -8.34
CA ARG A 59 -15.53 13.63 -9.22
C ARG A 59 -14.12 13.66 -9.84
N TYR A 60 -13.09 13.35 -9.04
CA TYR A 60 -11.72 13.21 -9.53
C TYR A 60 -11.58 11.97 -10.44
N GLY A 61 -12.27 10.89 -10.10
CA GLY A 61 -12.35 9.65 -10.87
C GLY A 61 -12.97 9.89 -12.24
N HIS A 62 -14.04 10.68 -12.35
CA HIS A 62 -14.62 11.07 -13.63
C HIS A 62 -13.73 12.05 -14.43
N TRP A 63 -12.87 12.82 -13.77
CA TRP A 63 -11.86 13.64 -14.44
C TRP A 63 -10.71 12.78 -14.99
N ILE A 64 -10.15 11.89 -14.16
CA ILE A 64 -9.15 10.90 -14.56
C ILE A 64 -9.72 9.99 -15.64
N GLN A 65 -10.95 9.50 -15.48
CA GLN A 65 -11.63 8.67 -16.45
C GLN A 65 -11.87 9.46 -17.72
N ARG A 66 -12.17 10.77 -17.70
CA ARG A 66 -12.20 11.55 -18.95
C ARG A 66 -10.82 11.66 -19.62
N LEU A 67 -9.75 11.77 -18.85
CA LEU A 67 -8.38 11.74 -19.38
C LEU A 67 -7.97 10.36 -19.90
N LEU A 68 -8.42 9.28 -19.25
CA LEU A 68 -8.12 7.89 -19.59
C LEU A 68 -9.14 7.26 -20.55
N ASN A 69 -10.31 7.87 -20.75
CA ASN A 69 -11.32 7.53 -21.75
C ASN A 69 -10.92 8.06 -23.12
N VAL A 70 -9.60 8.09 -23.38
CA VAL A 70 -9.06 7.75 -24.69
C VAL A 70 -9.36 6.26 -24.90
N GLN A 71 -10.65 5.99 -25.16
CA GLN A 71 -11.18 4.81 -25.83
C GLN A 71 -10.54 3.48 -25.37
N VAL A 72 -11.26 2.70 -24.56
CA VAL A 72 -10.95 1.33 -24.08
C VAL A 72 -10.39 0.38 -25.17
N TRP A 73 -10.53 0.74 -26.45
CA TRP A 73 -9.87 0.09 -27.59
C TRP A 73 -8.34 0.31 -27.70
N HIS A 74 -7.75 1.28 -26.97
CA HIS A 74 -6.29 1.50 -26.88
C HIS A 74 -5.65 0.73 -25.71
N PHE A 75 -6.37 -0.20 -25.08
CA PHE A 75 -5.88 -1.09 -24.03
C PHE A 75 -4.53 -1.78 -24.33
N PRO A 76 -4.22 -2.20 -25.58
CA PRO A 76 -2.86 -2.66 -25.90
C PRO A 76 -1.88 -1.51 -26.18
N VAL A 77 -2.36 -0.35 -26.62
CA VAL A 77 -1.55 0.77 -27.10
C VAL A 77 -0.83 1.50 -25.97
N VAL A 78 -1.47 1.72 -24.82
CA VAL A 78 -0.82 2.42 -23.69
C VAL A 78 0.41 1.66 -23.16
N PRO A 79 0.33 0.36 -22.81
CA PRO A 79 1.52 -0.39 -22.49
C PRO A 79 2.49 -0.46 -23.69
N PHE A 80 1.99 -0.50 -24.93
CA PHE A 80 2.84 -0.46 -26.12
C PHE A 80 3.68 0.82 -26.26
N VAL A 81 3.06 1.97 -25.99
CA VAL A 81 3.67 3.29 -26.11
C VAL A 81 4.62 3.52 -24.94
N VAL A 82 4.21 3.20 -23.71
CA VAL A 82 5.07 3.34 -22.52
C VAL A 82 6.31 2.46 -22.68
N GLY A 83 6.12 1.20 -23.04
CA GLY A 83 7.21 0.28 -23.26
C GLY A 83 8.08 0.65 -24.48
N GLY A 84 7.47 1.18 -25.54
CA GLY A 84 8.19 1.70 -26.71
C GLY A 84 9.06 2.92 -26.34
N VAL A 85 8.54 3.86 -25.55
CA VAL A 85 9.29 5.02 -25.06
C VAL A 85 10.43 4.59 -24.14
N VAL A 86 10.18 3.67 -23.20
CA VAL A 86 11.25 3.10 -22.35
C VAL A 86 12.32 2.43 -23.22
N GLY A 87 11.91 1.63 -24.20
CA GLY A 87 12.83 0.96 -25.11
C GLY A 87 13.65 1.89 -26.01
N VAL A 88 13.10 3.05 -26.38
CA VAL A 88 13.82 4.10 -27.13
C VAL A 88 14.80 4.87 -26.24
N LEU A 89 14.43 5.10 -24.97
CA LEU A 89 15.28 5.79 -24.00
C LEU A 89 16.39 4.91 -23.43
N THR A 90 16.28 3.58 -23.55
CA THR A 90 17.35 2.67 -23.17
C THR A 90 18.32 2.55 -24.34
N PRO A 91 19.60 2.97 -24.22
CA PRO A 91 20.54 2.92 -25.33
C PRO A 91 20.69 1.48 -25.83
N SER A 92 20.22 1.24 -27.05
CA SER A 92 20.16 -0.07 -27.68
C SER A 92 21.55 -0.52 -28.13
N ARG A 93 22.36 -1.01 -27.19
CA ARG A 93 23.36 -2.02 -27.53
C ARG A 93 22.62 -3.35 -27.67
N LEU A 94 22.88 -4.11 -28.74
CA LEU A 94 22.31 -5.44 -28.96
C LEU A 94 22.97 -6.49 -28.06
N ASP A 95 23.12 -6.15 -26.77
CA ASP A 95 23.66 -7.03 -25.74
C ASP A 95 22.46 -7.69 -25.04
N THR A 96 22.58 -8.98 -24.71
CA THR A 96 21.50 -9.76 -24.07
C THR A 96 20.94 -9.07 -22.80
N GLU A 97 21.78 -8.35 -22.07
CA GLU A 97 21.40 -7.62 -20.86
C GLU A 97 20.44 -6.45 -21.12
N SER A 98 20.60 -5.72 -22.22
CA SER A 98 19.73 -4.59 -22.56
C SER A 98 18.33 -5.07 -22.97
N ILE A 99 18.25 -6.21 -23.65
CA ILE A 99 17.00 -6.86 -24.05
C ILE A 99 16.22 -7.30 -22.80
N VAL A 100 16.90 -7.92 -21.84
CA VAL A 100 16.28 -8.36 -20.57
C VAL A 100 15.81 -7.17 -19.75
N ALA A 101 16.63 -6.11 -19.63
CA ALA A 101 16.25 -4.91 -18.89
C ALA A 101 15.00 -4.23 -19.50
N ASN A 102 14.91 -4.18 -20.82
CA ASN A 102 13.75 -3.62 -21.52
C ASN A 102 12.50 -4.47 -21.25
N LEU A 103 12.58 -5.81 -21.38
CA LEU A 103 11.46 -6.71 -21.07
C LEU A 103 10.96 -6.57 -19.63
N ILE A 104 11.86 -6.40 -18.66
CA ILE A 104 11.50 -6.14 -17.26
C ILE A 104 10.80 -4.79 -17.14
N GLY A 105 11.31 -3.73 -17.78
CA GLY A 105 10.67 -2.41 -17.81
C GLY A 105 9.24 -2.46 -18.38
N TRP A 106 9.04 -3.23 -19.45
CA TRP A 106 7.71 -3.51 -20.01
C TRP A 106 6.80 -4.23 -19.04
N ALA A 107 7.28 -5.30 -18.40
CA ALA A 107 6.50 -6.06 -17.44
C ALA A 107 6.04 -5.19 -16.25
N ILE A 108 6.93 -4.34 -15.74
CA ILE A 108 6.62 -3.37 -14.67
C ILE A 108 5.60 -2.34 -15.15
N GLY A 109 5.80 -1.75 -16.33
CA GLY A 109 4.91 -0.74 -16.90
C GLY A 109 3.49 -1.28 -17.11
N VAL A 110 3.37 -2.47 -17.72
CA VAL A 110 2.09 -3.16 -17.91
C VAL A 110 1.42 -3.45 -16.57
N SER A 111 2.19 -3.97 -15.60
CA SER A 111 1.66 -4.30 -14.27
C SER A 111 1.14 -3.07 -13.54
N LEU A 112 1.85 -1.94 -13.61
CA LEU A 112 1.44 -0.69 -12.99
C LEU A 112 0.15 -0.14 -13.62
N VAL A 113 0.04 -0.16 -14.95
CA VAL A 113 -1.18 0.27 -15.66
C VAL A 113 -2.37 -0.62 -15.27
N LEU A 114 -2.18 -1.94 -15.22
CA LEU A 114 -3.23 -2.87 -14.79
C LEU A 114 -3.65 -2.61 -13.33
N LEU A 115 -2.69 -2.31 -12.44
CA LEU A 115 -2.95 -1.99 -11.04
C LEU A 115 -3.78 -0.70 -10.92
N LEU A 116 -3.40 0.37 -11.62
CA LEU A 116 -4.13 1.64 -11.62
C LEU A 116 -5.56 1.48 -12.16
N LEU A 117 -5.76 0.67 -13.19
CA LEU A 117 -7.09 0.37 -13.73
C LEU A 117 -7.94 -0.43 -12.74
N ARG A 118 -7.36 -1.44 -12.08
CA ARG A 118 -8.06 -2.17 -11.01
C ARG A 118 -8.43 -1.25 -9.85
N PHE A 119 -7.55 -0.31 -9.50
CA PHE A 119 -7.80 0.66 -8.43
C PHE A 119 -8.97 1.60 -8.77
N SER A 120 -9.07 2.04 -10.03
CA SER A 120 -10.19 2.84 -10.51
C SER A 120 -11.52 2.09 -10.39
N PHE A 121 -11.55 0.81 -10.78
CA PHE A 121 -12.75 -0.04 -10.62
C PHE A 121 -13.12 -0.26 -9.15
N LEU A 122 -12.12 -0.42 -8.28
CA LEU A 122 -12.29 -0.56 -6.83
C LEU A 122 -12.96 0.69 -6.21
N LEU A 123 -12.59 1.89 -6.67
CA LEU A 123 -13.12 3.16 -6.17
C LEU A 123 -14.55 3.48 -6.65
N ILE A 124 -15.01 2.87 -7.74
CA ILE A 124 -16.36 3.12 -8.29
C ILE A 124 -17.44 2.39 -7.47
N ASN A 125 -17.10 1.28 -6.82
CA ASN A 125 -18.08 0.47 -6.09
C ASN A 125 -18.32 1.02 -4.66
N PRO A 126 -19.53 1.48 -4.32
CA PRO A 126 -19.82 2.06 -3.00
C PRO A 126 -19.66 1.05 -1.85
N GLN A 127 -19.84 -0.24 -2.12
CA GLN A 127 -19.62 -1.31 -1.12
C GLN A 127 -18.14 -1.47 -0.75
N MET A 128 -17.22 -1.23 -1.70
CA MET A 128 -15.78 -1.32 -1.45
C MET A 128 -15.30 -0.21 -0.51
N ALA A 129 -15.91 0.98 -0.58
CA ALA A 129 -15.63 2.05 0.36
C ALA A 129 -15.91 1.62 1.82
N LEU A 130 -17.01 0.91 2.05
CA LEU A 130 -17.35 0.40 3.38
C LEU A 130 -16.33 -0.65 3.86
N ILE A 131 -15.87 -1.53 2.99
CA ILE A 131 -14.82 -2.51 3.32
C ILE A 131 -13.51 -1.79 3.68
N ILE A 132 -13.09 -0.79 2.89
CA ILE A 132 -11.88 -0.01 3.15
C ILE A 132 -11.96 0.72 4.50
N ARG A 133 -13.13 1.26 4.87
CA ARG A 133 -13.36 1.86 6.20
C ARG A 133 -13.12 0.87 7.33
N TRP A 134 -13.73 -0.31 7.24
CA TRP A 134 -13.54 -1.35 8.27
C TRP A 134 -12.10 -1.84 8.32
N MET A 135 -11.44 -2.01 7.18
CA MET A 135 -10.02 -2.35 7.16
C MET A 135 -9.16 -1.25 7.78
N SER A 136 -9.43 0.02 7.49
CA SER A 136 -8.72 1.17 8.06
C SER A 136 -8.87 1.23 9.58
N LEU A 137 -10.09 0.98 10.07
CA LEU A 137 -10.36 0.89 11.50
C LEU A 137 -9.65 -0.31 12.13
N GLY A 138 -9.65 -1.47 11.48
CA GLY A 138 -8.88 -2.64 11.94
C GLY A 138 -7.38 -2.35 12.01
N LEU A 139 -6.82 -1.74 10.97
CA LEU A 139 -5.43 -1.27 10.91
C LEU A 139 -5.11 -0.25 12.01
N PHE A 140 -6.06 0.65 12.30
CA PHE A 140 -5.92 1.60 13.41
C PHE A 140 -5.78 0.88 14.73
N VAL A 141 -6.73 -0.01 15.04
CA VAL A 141 -6.80 -0.72 16.32
C VAL A 141 -5.56 -1.58 16.51
N VAL A 142 -5.16 -2.33 15.49
CA VAL A 142 -3.97 -3.18 15.52
C VAL A 142 -2.69 -2.33 15.64
N GLY A 143 -2.59 -1.25 14.87
CA GLY A 143 -1.45 -0.34 14.92
C GLY A 143 -1.28 0.31 16.30
N PHE A 144 -2.38 0.84 16.84
CA PHE A 144 -2.41 1.46 18.15
C PHE A 144 -2.09 0.45 19.26
N HIS A 145 -2.60 -0.77 19.14
CA HIS A 145 -2.33 -1.85 20.06
C HIS A 145 -0.83 -2.17 20.17
N PHE A 146 -0.14 -2.30 19.03
CA PHE A 146 1.30 -2.54 19.02
C PHE A 146 2.12 -1.34 19.48
N ASP A 147 1.65 -0.12 19.22
CA ASP A 147 2.30 1.09 19.72
C ASP A 147 2.22 1.17 21.26
N LEU A 148 1.06 0.84 21.84
CA LEU A 148 0.88 0.76 23.30
C LEU A 148 1.79 -0.29 23.93
N LEU A 149 1.85 -1.49 23.37
CA LEU A 149 2.69 -2.55 23.93
C LEU A 149 4.19 -2.21 23.90
N ALA A 150 4.62 -1.34 22.99
CA ALA A 150 6.00 -0.93 22.83
C ALA A 150 6.35 0.43 23.50
N SER A 151 5.37 1.11 24.09
CA SER A 151 5.56 2.35 24.89
C SER A 151 5.86 2.02 26.34
#